data_AF-A0A1C0Z1V3-F1
#
_entry.id   AF-A0A1C0Z1V3-F1
#
_cell.length_a   1.000
_cell.length_b   1.000
_cell.length_c   1.000
_cell.angle_alpha   90.00
_cell.angle_beta   90.00
_cell.angle_gamma   90.00
#
_symmetry.space_group_name_H-M   'P 1'
#
loop_
_entity.id
_entity.type
_entity.pdbx_description
1 polymer ?
#
loop_
_entity_poly.entity_id
_entity_poly.type
_entity_poly.pdbx_seq_one_letter_code
_entity_poly.pdbx_strand_id
1 'polypeptide(L)'
;MPSIQDTIFPRFKSNLTEKDLEEVYTPAMNEMEWAEVKSKGTLQQLALLVLIKTVQKLGFFIRIVDIPEAIVVHIAKKAYLPLPAKEEWKTYNETRTAKRHFRFVRDYLQLRPFDHEAHNILLETMSKLAFSKDDPADLVNAAIEELINQRYELPVSARFRSGDGARNSPRQSAPLRSKV
;
A
#
# COMPACT_ATOMS: atom_id res chain seq x y z
N MET A 1 23.04 4.73 -17.92
CA MET A 1 21.75 4.02 -17.77
C MET A 1 21.25 4.35 -16.38
N PRO A 2 20.06 4.96 -16.20
CA PRO A 2 19.57 5.28 -14.86
C PRO A 2 19.18 3.99 -14.16
N SER A 3 19.82 3.72 -13.02
CA SER A 3 19.59 2.54 -12.20
C SER A 3 18.28 2.73 -11.43
N ILE A 4 17.47 1.68 -11.33
CA ILE A 4 16.20 1.64 -10.57
C ILE A 4 16.44 1.86 -9.04
N GLN A 5 17.70 2.03 -8.62
CA GLN A 5 18.16 2.09 -7.25
C GLN A 5 18.00 3.45 -6.56
N ASP A 6 17.66 4.53 -7.29
CA ASP A 6 17.60 5.89 -6.73
C ASP A 6 16.18 6.37 -6.37
N THR A 7 15.19 5.48 -6.45
CA THR A 7 13.84 5.81 -5.98
C THR A 7 13.68 5.44 -4.51
N ILE A 8 13.29 6.39 -3.66
CA ILE A 8 12.96 6.18 -2.22
C ILE A 8 11.70 5.32 -2.03
N PHE A 9 11.22 4.68 -3.09
CA PHE A 9 10.00 3.90 -3.10
C PHE A 9 10.08 2.80 -2.03
N PRO A 10 9.15 2.76 -1.07
CA PRO A 10 9.21 1.79 0.00
C PRO A 10 9.11 0.36 -0.54
N ARG A 11 10.05 -0.49 -0.13
CA ARG A 11 10.10 -1.91 -0.48
C ARG A 11 10.52 -2.72 0.73
N PHE A 12 10.17 -4.01 0.72
CA PHE A 12 10.77 -4.95 1.64
C PHE A 12 12.26 -5.09 1.33
N LYS A 13 13.08 -5.18 2.38
CA LYS A 13 14.49 -5.54 2.23
C LYS A 13 14.57 -6.97 1.71
N SER A 14 15.44 -7.21 0.73
CA SER A 14 15.64 -8.55 0.14
C SER A 14 16.10 -9.57 1.19
N ASN A 15 16.92 -9.12 2.15
CA ASN A 15 17.36 -9.90 3.31
C ASN A 15 16.85 -9.19 4.58
N LEU A 16 15.82 -9.75 5.20
CA LEU A 16 15.30 -9.27 6.49
C LEU A 16 16.12 -9.90 7.62
N THR A 17 16.83 -9.07 8.38
CA THR A 17 17.52 -9.52 9.60
C THR A 17 16.56 -9.51 10.80
N GLU A 18 16.90 -10.23 11.87
CA GLU A 18 16.12 -10.19 13.11
C GLU A 18 16.02 -8.76 13.69
N LYS A 19 17.11 -7.98 13.59
CA LYS A 19 17.11 -6.57 13.98
C LYS A 19 16.12 -5.74 13.16
N ASP A 20 16.06 -5.95 11.84
CA ASP A 20 15.08 -5.27 10.99
C ASP A 20 13.63 -5.64 11.38
N LEU A 21 13.41 -6.90 11.73
CA LEU A 21 12.11 -7.39 12.19
C LEU A 21 11.70 -6.72 13.50
N GLU A 22 12.62 -6.65 14.46
CA GLU A 22 12.38 -6.03 15.76
C GLU A 22 12.08 -4.53 15.65
N GLU A 23 12.85 -3.79 14.87
CA GLU A 23 12.72 -2.33 14.78
C GLU A 23 11.47 -1.90 14.02
N VAL A 24 11.08 -2.65 12.98
CA VAL A 24 10.04 -2.21 12.04
C VAL A 24 8.72 -2.94 12.25
N TYR A 25 8.77 -4.24 12.55
CA TYR A 25 7.59 -5.12 12.48
C TYR A 25 7.12 -5.60 13.84
N THR A 26 7.68 -5.13 14.95
CA THR A 26 7.11 -5.38 16.28
C THR A 26 5.85 -4.53 16.47
N PRO A 27 4.68 -5.16 16.73
CA PRO A 27 3.45 -4.42 17.01
C PRO A 27 3.53 -3.68 18.34
N ALA A 28 3.00 -2.46 18.36
CA ALA A 28 2.86 -1.69 19.58
C ALA A 28 1.64 -2.16 20.39
N MET A 29 1.63 -1.88 21.70
CA MET A 29 0.57 -2.35 22.60
C MET A 29 -0.82 -1.81 22.20
N ASN A 30 -0.90 -0.53 21.82
CA ASN A 30 -2.12 0.08 21.31
C ASN A 30 -2.61 -0.53 19.99
N GLU A 31 -1.72 -1.02 19.13
CA GLU A 31 -2.08 -1.70 17.87
C GLU A 31 -2.69 -3.08 18.18
N MET A 32 -2.11 -3.79 19.16
CA MET A 32 -2.59 -5.09 19.62
C MET A 32 -3.99 -5.00 20.24
N GLU A 33 -4.19 -4.05 21.17
CA GLU A 33 -5.48 -3.78 21.79
C GLU A 33 -6.53 -3.37 20.74
N TRP A 34 -6.15 -2.50 19.80
CA TRP A 34 -7.04 -2.09 18.73
C TRP A 34 -7.46 -3.27 17.85
N ALA A 35 -6.51 -4.15 17.46
CA ALA A 35 -6.80 -5.30 16.62
C ALA A 35 -7.70 -6.33 17.32
N GLU A 36 -7.51 -6.51 18.63
CA GLU A 36 -8.35 -7.35 19.49
C GLU A 36 -9.79 -6.83 19.54
N VAL A 37 -9.99 -5.53 19.78
CA VAL A 37 -11.33 -4.92 19.81
C VAL A 37 -12.00 -4.99 18.44
N LYS A 38 -11.23 -4.84 17.35
CA LYS A 38 -11.78 -4.71 16.01
C LYS A 38 -12.16 -6.03 15.35
N SER A 39 -11.63 -7.14 15.81
CA SER A 39 -11.83 -8.45 15.19
C SER A 39 -12.16 -9.55 16.21
N LYS A 40 -12.92 -10.55 15.78
CA LYS A 40 -13.17 -11.75 16.58
C LYS A 40 -12.45 -12.92 15.91
N GLY A 41 -11.35 -13.34 16.51
CA GLY A 41 -10.54 -14.47 16.03
C GLY A 41 -9.06 -14.12 15.87
N THR A 42 -8.20 -15.07 16.24
CA THR A 42 -6.75 -14.91 16.24
C THR A 42 -6.18 -14.65 14.85
N LEU A 43 -6.72 -15.31 13.82
CA LEU A 43 -6.32 -15.10 12.42
C LEU A 43 -6.63 -13.67 11.95
N GLN A 44 -7.81 -13.16 12.29
CA GLN A 44 -8.25 -11.82 11.91
C GLN A 44 -7.46 -10.75 12.65
N GLN A 45 -7.15 -10.97 13.93
CA GLN A 45 -6.29 -10.09 14.72
C GLN A 45 -4.88 -10.02 14.14
N LEU A 46 -4.28 -11.18 13.83
CA LEU A 46 -2.97 -11.25 13.19
C LEU A 46 -2.98 -10.54 11.83
N ALA A 47 -4.02 -10.75 11.01
CA ALA A 47 -4.15 -10.08 9.72
C ALA A 47 -4.21 -8.55 9.84
N LEU A 48 -4.90 -8.00 10.85
CA LEU A 48 -4.92 -6.57 11.11
C LEU A 48 -3.54 -6.04 11.48
N LEU A 49 -2.81 -6.71 12.37
CA LEU A 49 -1.46 -6.31 12.78
C LEU A 49 -0.47 -6.35 11.62
N VAL A 50 -0.50 -7.43 10.83
CA VAL A 50 0.31 -7.57 9.62
C VAL A 50 0.05 -6.42 8.65
N LEU A 51 -1.22 -6.05 8.42
CA LEU A 51 -1.57 -4.93 7.57
C LEU A 51 -1.10 -3.59 8.12
N ILE A 52 -1.25 -3.33 9.43
CA ILE A 52 -0.75 -2.12 10.06
C ILE A 52 0.75 -1.96 9.83
N LYS A 53 1.54 -2.98 10.20
CA LYS A 53 3.01 -2.89 10.12
C LYS A 53 3.52 -2.77 8.69
N THR A 54 2.90 -3.50 7.76
CA THR A 54 3.29 -3.42 6.34
C THR A 54 2.92 -2.08 5.72
N VAL A 55 1.74 -1.53 6.01
CA VAL A 55 1.34 -0.22 5.50
C VAL A 55 2.14 0.91 6.14
N GLN A 56 2.45 0.85 7.44
CA GLN A 56 3.36 1.82 8.07
C GLN A 56 4.74 1.82 7.42
N LYS A 57 5.23 0.65 7.00
CA LYS A 57 6.53 0.54 6.32
C LYS A 57 6.47 0.96 4.84
N LEU A 58 5.41 0.57 4.13
CA LEU A 58 5.31 0.72 2.68
C LEU A 58 4.60 2.00 2.24
N GLY A 59 3.71 2.55 3.05
CA GLY A 59 2.82 3.65 2.69
C GLY A 59 1.65 3.24 1.78
N PHE A 60 1.50 1.96 1.43
CA PHE A 60 0.40 1.46 0.60
C PHE A 60 0.00 0.03 0.98
N PHE A 61 -1.21 -0.36 0.60
CA PHE A 61 -1.72 -1.72 0.85
C PHE A 61 -1.17 -2.71 -0.17
N ILE A 62 -0.71 -3.85 0.34
CA ILE A 62 -0.35 -5.02 -0.46
C ILE A 62 -1.22 -6.20 -0.08
N ARG A 63 -1.33 -7.17 -0.99
CA ARG A 63 -2.05 -8.40 -0.69
C ARG A 63 -1.24 -9.19 0.32
N ILE A 64 -1.94 -9.83 1.25
CA ILE A 64 -1.31 -10.54 2.35
C ILE A 64 -0.44 -11.71 1.87
N VAL A 65 -0.81 -12.32 0.74
CA VAL A 65 -0.05 -13.41 0.11
C VAL A 65 1.31 -12.97 -0.46
N ASP A 66 1.49 -11.66 -0.68
CA ASP A 66 2.74 -11.08 -1.19
C ASP A 66 3.68 -10.63 -0.04
N ILE A 67 3.25 -10.79 1.22
CA ILE A 67 4.03 -10.42 2.40
C ILE A 67 5.02 -11.55 2.72
N PRO A 68 6.32 -11.22 2.93
CA PRO A 68 7.31 -12.19 3.39
C PRO A 68 6.88 -12.93 4.66
N GLU A 69 6.96 -14.25 4.64
CA GLU A 69 6.56 -15.11 5.76
C GLU A 69 7.26 -14.75 7.07
N ALA A 70 8.54 -14.36 7.00
CA ALA A 70 9.32 -13.92 8.16
C ALA A 70 8.66 -12.76 8.92
N ILE A 71 7.99 -11.83 8.22
CA ILE A 71 7.25 -10.72 8.86
C ILE A 71 6.02 -11.23 9.59
N VAL A 72 5.25 -12.12 8.95
CA VAL A 72 4.04 -12.72 9.55
C VAL A 72 4.40 -13.52 10.81
N VAL A 73 5.47 -14.33 10.72
CA VAL A 73 6.00 -15.13 11.83
C VAL A 73 6.44 -14.25 13.00
N HIS A 74 7.19 -13.18 12.72
CA HIS A 74 7.63 -12.24 13.75
C HIS A 74 6.46 -11.57 14.47
N ILE A 75 5.50 -11.04 13.70
CA ILE A 75 4.32 -10.36 14.25
C ILE A 75 3.49 -11.30 15.11
N ALA A 76 3.23 -12.53 14.64
CA ALA A 76 2.49 -13.52 15.41
C ALA A 76 3.19 -13.84 16.74
N LYS A 77 4.51 -14.03 16.71
CA LYS A 77 5.32 -14.28 17.91
C LYS A 77 5.25 -13.13 18.90
N LYS A 78 5.38 -11.88 18.43
CA LYS A 78 5.37 -10.68 19.28
C LYS A 78 3.98 -10.35 19.83
N ALA A 79 2.94 -10.69 19.10
CA ALA A 79 1.55 -10.51 19.53
C ALA A 79 1.00 -11.71 20.33
N TYR A 80 1.81 -12.75 20.57
CA TYR A 80 1.38 -14.00 21.24
C TYR A 80 0.19 -14.67 20.54
N LEU A 81 0.14 -14.60 19.21
CA LEU A 81 -0.92 -15.18 18.38
C LEU A 81 -0.44 -16.47 17.71
N PRO A 82 -1.34 -17.45 17.52
CA PRO A 82 -1.01 -18.65 16.76
C PRO A 82 -0.76 -18.32 15.29
N LEU A 83 0.18 -19.04 14.68
CA LEU A 83 0.37 -18.97 13.24
C LEU A 83 -0.75 -19.74 12.53
N PRO A 84 -1.47 -19.11 11.59
CA PRO A 84 -2.50 -19.80 10.83
C PRO A 84 -1.88 -20.79 9.84
N ALA A 85 -2.63 -21.82 9.45
CA ALA A 85 -2.19 -22.69 8.38
C ALA A 85 -2.09 -21.91 7.06
N LYS A 86 -1.18 -22.32 6.18
CA LYS A 86 -0.91 -21.62 4.91
C LYS A 86 -2.16 -21.51 4.05
N GLU A 87 -3.01 -22.52 4.08
CA GLU A 87 -4.29 -22.60 3.38
C GLU A 87 -5.31 -21.62 3.96
N GLU A 88 -5.41 -21.51 5.29
CA GLU A 88 -6.29 -20.56 5.97
C GLU A 88 -5.88 -19.12 5.64
N TRP A 89 -4.59 -18.84 5.67
CA TRP A 89 -4.03 -17.53 5.34
C TRP A 89 -4.29 -17.13 3.88
N LYS A 90 -4.14 -18.07 2.94
CA LYS A 90 -4.50 -17.87 1.53
C LYS A 90 -6.00 -17.63 1.36
N THR A 91 -6.83 -18.47 1.98
CA THR A 91 -8.30 -18.37 1.88
C THR A 91 -8.79 -17.04 2.43
N TYR A 92 -8.21 -16.58 3.54
CA TYR A 92 -8.52 -15.30 4.15
C TYR A 92 -8.41 -14.14 3.15
N ASN A 93 -7.36 -14.11 2.32
CA ASN A 93 -7.11 -13.03 1.36
C ASN A 93 -8.25 -12.86 0.33
N GLU A 94 -9.01 -13.91 0.04
CA GLU A 94 -10.12 -13.89 -0.92
C GLU A 94 -11.45 -13.45 -0.27
N THR A 95 -11.50 -13.38 1.06
CA THR A 95 -12.73 -13.07 1.79
C THR A 95 -13.13 -11.60 1.72
N ARG A 96 -14.42 -11.33 1.95
CA ARG A 96 -14.93 -9.98 2.19
C ARG A 96 -14.34 -9.35 3.46
N THR A 97 -13.93 -10.18 4.42
CA THR A 97 -13.29 -9.75 5.67
C THR A 97 -11.95 -9.07 5.41
N ALA A 98 -11.10 -9.64 4.54
CA ALA A 98 -9.83 -9.02 4.16
C ALA A 98 -10.01 -7.62 3.56
N LYS A 99 -10.99 -7.45 2.67
CA LYS A 99 -11.33 -6.13 2.10
C LYS A 99 -11.80 -5.13 3.16
N ARG A 100 -12.57 -5.58 4.16
CA ARG A 100 -13.02 -4.75 5.28
C ARG A 100 -11.86 -4.33 6.17
N HIS A 101 -10.88 -5.22 6.36
CA HIS A 101 -9.69 -4.93 7.17
C HIS A 101 -8.82 -3.83 6.54
N PHE A 102 -8.71 -3.77 5.21
CA PHE A 102 -8.00 -2.67 4.54
C PHE A 102 -8.64 -1.32 4.90
N ARG A 103 -9.98 -1.26 4.91
CA ARG A 103 -10.69 -0.06 5.33
C ARG A 103 -10.43 0.27 6.80
N PHE A 104 -10.47 -0.73 7.69
CA PHE A 104 -10.20 -0.50 9.11
C PHE A 104 -8.80 0.02 9.39
N VAL A 105 -7.79 -0.53 8.72
CA VAL A 105 -6.40 -0.09 8.87
C VAL A 105 -6.20 1.29 8.26
N ARG A 106 -6.84 1.59 7.12
CA ARG A 106 -6.84 2.93 6.53
C ARG A 106 -7.41 3.97 7.52
N ASP A 107 -8.56 3.67 8.12
CA ASP A 107 -9.22 4.54 9.10
C ASP A 107 -8.34 4.71 10.36
N TYR A 108 -7.73 3.62 10.85
CA TYR A 108 -6.86 3.63 12.03
C TYR A 108 -5.58 4.47 11.84
N LEU A 109 -4.92 4.31 10.70
CA LEU A 109 -3.71 5.05 10.35
C LEU A 109 -4.01 6.48 9.83
N GLN A 110 -5.29 6.81 9.64
CA GLN A 110 -5.77 8.07 9.08
C GLN A 110 -5.17 8.33 7.69
N LEU A 111 -5.13 7.29 6.86
CA LEU A 111 -4.61 7.37 5.50
C LEU A 111 -5.70 7.79 4.52
N ARG A 112 -5.34 8.66 3.59
CA ARG A 112 -6.19 9.04 2.46
C ARG A 112 -5.89 8.11 1.28
N PRO A 113 -6.90 7.56 0.58
CA PRO A 113 -6.64 6.72 -0.58
C PRO A 113 -5.91 7.51 -1.68
N PHE A 114 -5.10 6.83 -2.50
CA PHE A 114 -4.52 7.46 -3.67
C PHE A 114 -5.62 7.70 -4.72
N ASP A 115 -6.12 8.93 -4.78
CA ASP A 115 -7.21 9.36 -5.65
C ASP A 115 -6.73 10.41 -6.67
N HIS A 116 -7.68 11.04 -7.39
CA HIS A 116 -7.35 12.04 -8.39
C HIS A 116 -6.66 13.28 -7.79
N GLU A 117 -6.97 13.62 -6.54
CA GLU A 117 -6.32 14.74 -5.84
C GLU A 117 -4.87 14.38 -5.52
N ALA A 118 -4.62 13.18 -4.97
CA ALA A 118 -3.27 12.65 -4.75
C ALA A 118 -2.44 12.64 -6.05
N HIS A 119 -3.07 12.24 -7.16
CA HIS A 119 -2.43 12.25 -8.47
C HIS A 119 -2.07 13.67 -8.94
N ASN A 120 -2.94 14.65 -8.72
CA ASN A 120 -2.69 16.04 -9.09
C ASN A 120 -1.56 16.64 -8.24
N ILE A 121 -1.55 16.38 -6.92
CA ILE A 121 -0.45 16.80 -6.02
C ILE A 121 0.88 16.24 -6.51
N LEU A 122 0.92 14.96 -6.89
CA LEU A 122 2.12 14.32 -7.43
C LEU A 122 2.60 15.03 -8.70
N LEU A 123 1.72 15.28 -9.68
CA LEU A 123 2.07 15.97 -10.93
C LEU A 123 2.50 17.42 -10.71
N GLU A 124 1.82 18.16 -9.84
CA GLU A 124 2.16 19.54 -9.52
C GLU A 124 3.53 19.65 -8.85
N THR A 125 3.82 18.76 -7.90
CA THR A 125 5.11 18.73 -7.20
C THR A 125 6.25 18.44 -8.16
N MET A 126 6.07 17.45 -9.03
CA MET A 126 7.05 17.14 -10.08
C MET A 126 7.23 18.32 -11.05
N SER A 127 6.15 18.98 -11.47
CA SER A 127 6.21 20.10 -12.41
C SER A 127 6.90 21.33 -11.82
N LYS A 128 6.64 21.64 -10.54
CA LYS A 128 7.29 22.74 -9.81
C LYS A 128 8.80 22.52 -9.69
N LEU A 129 9.21 21.27 -9.44
CA LEU A 129 10.61 20.92 -9.21
C LEU A 129 11.39 20.66 -10.50
N ALA A 130 10.72 20.37 -11.62
CA ALA A 130 11.35 20.09 -12.91
C ALA A 130 12.24 21.23 -13.44
N PHE A 131 12.03 22.47 -12.96
CA PHE A 131 12.89 23.61 -13.30
C PHE A 131 14.17 23.69 -12.46
N SER A 132 14.27 22.93 -11.37
CA SER A 132 15.34 23.02 -10.36
C SER A 132 16.15 21.74 -10.19
N LYS A 133 15.63 20.59 -10.63
CA LYS A 133 16.25 19.27 -10.47
C LYS A 133 16.37 18.60 -11.84
N ASP A 134 17.59 18.20 -12.20
CA ASP A 134 17.88 17.54 -13.48
C ASP A 134 17.62 16.03 -13.46
N ASP A 135 17.59 15.41 -12.27
CA ASP A 135 17.35 13.97 -12.14
C ASP A 135 15.84 13.66 -12.00
N PRO A 136 15.23 12.90 -12.93
CA PRO A 136 13.85 12.46 -12.80
C PRO A 136 13.59 11.65 -11.51
N ALA A 137 14.59 10.97 -10.95
CA ALA A 137 14.46 10.26 -9.68
C ALA A 137 14.20 11.21 -8.51
N ASP A 138 14.89 12.36 -8.48
CA ASP A 138 14.73 13.36 -7.41
C ASP A 138 13.37 14.06 -7.44
N LEU A 139 12.76 14.16 -8.63
CA LEU A 139 11.38 14.65 -8.80
C LEU A 139 10.37 13.65 -8.23
N VAL A 140 10.54 12.37 -8.53
CA VAL A 140 9.68 11.30 -8.01
C VAL A 140 9.82 11.18 -6.50
N ASN A 141 11.05 11.27 -5.98
CA ASN A 141 11.32 11.22 -4.54
C ASN A 141 10.62 12.34 -3.80
N ALA A 142 10.75 13.59 -4.27
CA ALA A 142 10.09 14.73 -3.65
C ALA A 142 8.55 14.64 -3.71
N ALA A 143 7.99 14.12 -4.81
CA ALA A 143 6.55 13.92 -4.91
C ALA A 143 6.04 12.81 -3.96
N ILE A 144 6.81 11.74 -3.76
CA ILE A 144 6.50 10.69 -2.76
C ILE A 144 6.53 11.27 -1.35
N GLU A 145 7.55 12.06 -1.00
CA GLU A 145 7.64 12.74 0.30
C GLU A 145 6.42 13.63 0.56
N GLU A 146 5.97 14.36 -0.45
CA GLU A 146 4.77 15.21 -0.34
C GLU A 146 3.50 14.39 -0.06
N LEU A 147 3.34 13.24 -0.73
CA LEU A 147 2.22 12.33 -0.46
C LEU A 147 2.27 11.75 0.96
N ILE A 148 3.46 11.40 1.45
CA ILE A 148 3.66 10.92 2.83
C ILE A 148 3.29 12.02 3.83
N ASN A 149 3.75 13.25 3.60
CA ASN A 149 3.44 14.40 4.45
C ASN A 149 1.94 14.67 4.54
N GLN A 150 1.22 14.50 3.43
CA GLN A 150 -0.23 14.67 3.36
C GLN A 150 -1.03 13.41 3.73
N ARG A 151 -0.35 12.34 4.18
CA ARG A 151 -0.93 11.04 4.58
C ARG A 151 -1.73 10.33 3.48
N TYR A 152 -1.35 10.53 2.23
CA TYR A 152 -1.90 9.75 1.13
C TYR A 152 -1.23 8.37 1.05
N GLU A 153 -2.02 7.38 0.64
CA GLU A 153 -1.48 6.11 0.19
C GLU A 153 -0.54 6.34 -1.00
N LEU A 154 0.58 5.63 -1.01
CA LEU A 154 1.50 5.70 -2.12
C LEU A 154 0.99 4.88 -3.30
N PRO A 155 1.30 5.31 -4.54
CA PRO A 155 0.93 4.53 -5.70
C PRO A 155 1.74 3.24 -5.78
N VAL A 156 1.11 2.14 -6.18
CA VAL A 156 1.72 0.79 -6.15
C VAL A 156 2.92 0.64 -7.11
N SER A 157 3.10 1.55 -8.07
CA SER A 157 4.26 1.55 -8.96
C SER A 157 4.80 2.94 -9.22
N ALA A 158 6.13 3.07 -9.18
CA ALA A 158 6.88 4.25 -9.63
C ALA A 158 6.77 4.52 -11.15
N ARG A 159 6.05 3.65 -11.89
CA ARG A 159 5.82 3.80 -13.34
C ARG A 159 4.74 4.85 -13.60
N PHE A 160 4.92 6.06 -13.09
CA PHE A 160 4.25 7.24 -13.61
C PHE A 160 4.99 7.63 -14.90
N ARG A 161 4.60 7.00 -16.00
CA ARG A 161 4.92 7.57 -17.31
C ARG A 161 4.04 8.79 -17.45
N SER A 162 4.64 9.97 -17.55
CA SER A 162 3.99 11.17 -18.09
C SER A 162 3.34 10.76 -19.43
N GLY A 163 2.03 10.54 -19.46
CA GLY A 163 1.38 10.08 -20.70
C GLY A 163 0.05 9.32 -20.63
N ASP A 164 -0.58 9.07 -19.48
CA ASP A 164 -1.98 8.58 -19.48
C ASP A 164 -2.98 9.75 -19.45
N GLY A 165 -2.87 10.57 -20.50
CA GLY A 165 -3.82 11.59 -20.89
C GLY A 165 -4.24 11.40 -22.34
N ALA A 166 -4.80 10.24 -22.69
CA ALA A 166 -5.67 10.06 -23.86
C ALA A 166 -6.11 8.59 -24.03
N ARG A 167 -7.30 8.25 -23.51
CA ARG A 167 -8.41 7.61 -24.27
C ARG A 167 -9.44 7.06 -23.31
N ASN A 168 -10.45 7.87 -23.00
CA ASN A 168 -11.79 7.33 -22.86
C ASN A 168 -12.81 8.43 -23.20
N SER A 169 -13.10 8.58 -24.49
CA SER A 169 -14.31 9.28 -24.94
C SER A 169 -15.44 8.27 -25.05
N PRO A 170 -16.69 8.62 -24.68
CA PRO A 170 -17.77 7.66 -24.52
C PRO A 170 -18.32 7.19 -25.87
N ARG A 171 -18.69 5.91 -25.94
CA ARG A 171 -19.52 5.33 -27.01
C ARG A 171 -20.82 6.14 -27.15
N GLN A 172 -21.03 6.78 -28.28
CA GLN A 172 -22.36 7.22 -28.73
C GLN A 172 -22.92 6.20 -29.75
N SER A 173 -23.92 5.47 -29.26
CA SER A 173 -25.21 5.15 -29.89
C SER A 173 -25.35 5.15 -31.42
N ALA A 174 -25.93 4.04 -31.90
CA ALA A 174 -26.45 3.76 -33.23
C ALA A 174 -27.36 4.85 -33.84
N PRO A 175 -27.69 4.72 -35.14
CA PRO A 175 -29.10 4.51 -35.42
C PRO A 175 -29.43 3.45 -36.49
N LEU A 176 -30.55 2.79 -36.19
CA LEU A 176 -31.68 2.33 -37.02
C LEU A 176 -31.48 1.74 -38.42
N ARG A 177 -32.05 0.53 -38.54
CA ARG A 177 -32.72 -0.04 -39.71
C ARG A 177 -33.53 0.97 -40.54
N SER A 178 -33.42 0.85 -41.87
CA SER A 178 -34.53 1.00 -42.83
C SER A 178 -34.27 0.08 -44.03
N LYS A 179 -34.97 -1.05 -44.16
CA LYS A 179 -35.92 -1.32 -45.26
C LYS A 179 -35.79 -0.34 -46.45
N VAL A 180 -35.36 -0.84 -47.61
CA VAL A 180 -36.21 -1.11 -48.79
C VAL A 180 -35.64 -2.34 -49.49
#